data_AF-A0A2G5IG66-F1
#
_entry.id   AF-A0A2G5IG66-F1
#
_cell.length_a   1.000
_cell.length_b   1.000
_cell.length_c   1.000
_cell.angle_alpha   90.00
_cell.angle_beta   90.00
_cell.angle_gamma   90.00
#
_symmetry.space_group_name_H-M   'P 1'
#
loop_
_entity.id
_entity.type
_entity.pdbx_description
1 polymer ?
#
loop_
_entity_poly.entity_id
_entity_poly.type
_entity_poly.pdbx_seq_one_letter_code
_entity_poly.pdbx_strand_id
1 'polypeptide(L)'
;MSANAVGLIDFDELPAGTETTVIPVAAFDGVVSRGFLYARGGERTVVVVSHPRGDMSRHYAAPAVLEAGYAFYAHQPRSLNNDVDCEHERVLLDLAAGLSHLRNERGFEKIVLLGNSGGGSLLAFYQQQASTALPGRLRDTAAGEPLDLNAVQMPSADGIVLLAAHPGQGAFMLTGIDPSVIDENDPLAVDPELDMYNPANGFCEPPEPSKYSMDFLERYRAAQRDRVARLDARARGLIAEQQRYRQQTQQPGFTDLPLEERTYITRRAVLGTYMTVHRTEADPAYLDLSLHAWKSTRTPASILGSRPDQVNYAPAGFGRLVTPRAWLSTWSGLSTRATLIESLKSVHEPLLLISLTSDSLGFPDTSKAQFDASPAEDKTMRFFEAAHFATPLPARHKALRSVVEWLAPRFPAAPNG
;
A
#
# COMPACT_ATOMS: atom_id res chain seq x y z
N MET A 1 -27.64 -22.22 -3.39
CA MET A 1 -26.43 -21.73 -2.69
C MET A 1 -25.25 -22.38 -3.39
N SER A 2 -24.56 -21.63 -4.25
CA SER A 2 -23.39 -22.12 -4.99
C SER A 2 -22.25 -22.37 -4.01
N ALA A 3 -21.74 -23.60 -3.99
CA ALA A 3 -20.48 -23.93 -3.35
C ALA A 3 -19.35 -23.15 -4.05
N ASN A 4 -18.43 -22.61 -3.25
CA ASN A 4 -17.19 -21.91 -3.63
C ASN A 4 -17.36 -20.43 -4.02
N ALA A 5 -17.65 -19.58 -3.04
CA ALA A 5 -17.28 -18.17 -3.12
C ALA A 5 -15.85 -18.02 -2.56
N VAL A 6 -14.84 -18.21 -3.41
CA VAL A 6 -13.47 -17.82 -3.08
C VAL A 6 -13.44 -16.32 -2.77
N GLY A 7 -12.85 -15.94 -1.64
CA GLY A 7 -12.63 -14.53 -1.31
C GLY A 7 -11.86 -13.78 -2.40
N LEU A 8 -11.96 -12.45 -2.41
CA LEU A 8 -11.33 -11.62 -3.45
C LEU A 8 -9.80 -11.81 -3.53
N ILE A 9 -9.14 -12.02 -2.38
CA ILE A 9 -7.71 -12.32 -2.22
C ILE A 9 -7.53 -13.74 -1.66
N ASP A 10 -8.18 -14.73 -2.26
CA ASP A 10 -8.19 -16.10 -1.75
C ASP A 10 -7.99 -17.13 -2.89
N PHE A 11 -7.62 -18.35 -2.55
CA PHE A 11 -7.59 -19.52 -3.42
C PHE A 11 -8.49 -20.64 -2.88
N ASP A 12 -9.00 -21.52 -3.74
CA ASP A 12 -9.76 -22.70 -3.32
C ASP A 12 -8.85 -23.78 -2.70
N GLU A 13 -7.83 -24.18 -3.46
CA GLU A 13 -6.96 -25.30 -3.13
C GLU A 13 -5.49 -24.98 -3.43
N LEU A 14 -4.60 -25.69 -2.72
CA LEU A 14 -3.17 -25.68 -2.99
C LEU A 14 -2.77 -26.96 -3.74
N PRO A 15 -1.71 -26.93 -4.56
CA PRO A 15 -1.21 -28.12 -5.23
C PRO A 15 -0.87 -29.24 -4.24
N ALA A 16 -1.09 -30.49 -4.64
CA ALA A 16 -0.78 -31.64 -3.80
C ALA A 16 0.70 -31.66 -3.38
N GLY A 17 0.94 -32.05 -2.12
CA GLY A 17 2.27 -32.07 -1.51
C GLY A 17 2.77 -30.70 -1.02
N THR A 18 1.93 -29.66 -1.03
CA THR A 18 2.31 -28.36 -0.44
C THR A 18 2.33 -28.43 1.08
N GLU A 19 3.48 -28.16 1.67
CA GLU A 19 3.66 -27.90 3.10
C GLU A 19 3.52 -26.40 3.39
N THR A 20 2.85 -26.08 4.49
CA THR A 20 2.73 -24.70 4.98
C THR A 20 3.47 -24.57 6.32
N THR A 21 4.50 -23.72 6.36
CA THR A 21 5.24 -23.40 7.58
C THR A 21 4.99 -21.97 8.00
N VAL A 22 4.58 -21.76 9.26
CA VAL A 22 4.54 -20.41 9.85
C VAL A 22 5.91 -20.07 10.41
N ILE A 23 6.50 -18.99 9.89
CA ILE A 23 7.82 -18.51 10.27
C ILE A 23 7.62 -17.27 11.15
N PRO A 24 7.93 -17.32 12.46
CA PRO A 24 8.00 -16.11 13.28
C PRO A 24 9.19 -15.27 12.81
N VAL A 25 9.00 -13.96 12.72
CA VAL A 25 10.04 -13.02 12.30
C VAL A 25 10.17 -11.97 13.39
N ALA A 26 11.40 -11.72 13.86
CA ALA A 26 11.69 -10.61 14.75
C ALA A 26 12.42 -9.52 13.96
N ALA A 27 11.82 -8.35 13.86
CA ALA A 27 12.44 -7.18 13.25
C ALA A 27 13.61 -6.66 14.11
N PHE A 28 14.47 -5.83 13.52
CA PHE A 28 15.66 -5.28 14.18
C PHE A 28 15.33 -4.49 15.46
N ASP A 29 14.15 -3.87 15.52
CA ASP A 29 13.64 -3.14 16.70
C ASP A 29 12.95 -4.05 17.73
N GLY A 30 13.02 -5.38 17.57
CA GLY A 30 12.46 -6.38 18.48
C GLY A 30 10.97 -6.64 18.30
N VAL A 31 10.29 -5.95 17.38
CA VAL A 31 8.87 -6.20 17.09
C VAL A 31 8.74 -7.53 16.34
N VAL A 32 7.81 -8.36 16.80
CA VAL A 32 7.57 -9.68 16.20
C VAL A 32 6.44 -9.60 15.18
N SER A 33 6.69 -10.16 14.01
CA SER A 33 5.74 -10.40 12.94
C SER A 33 5.82 -11.87 12.51
N ARG A 34 5.21 -12.23 11.37
CA ARG A 34 5.26 -13.61 10.87
C ARG A 34 5.17 -13.68 9.36
N GLY A 35 5.50 -14.82 8.77
CA GLY A 35 5.09 -15.12 7.41
C GLY A 35 4.73 -16.59 7.23
N PHE A 36 4.01 -16.86 6.16
CA PHE A 36 3.57 -18.20 5.79
C PHE A 36 4.37 -18.64 4.56
N LEU A 37 5.24 -19.63 4.73
CA LEU A 37 5.96 -20.25 3.63
C LEU A 37 5.20 -21.47 3.14
N TYR A 38 4.88 -21.47 1.85
CA TYR A 38 4.34 -22.59 1.11
C TYR A 38 5.44 -23.16 0.22
N ALA A 39 5.69 -24.46 0.31
CA ALA A 39 6.69 -25.16 -0.51
C ALA A 39 6.29 -26.63 -0.71
N ARG A 40 6.80 -27.23 -1.78
CA ARG A 40 6.62 -28.63 -2.18
C ARG A 40 7.95 -29.40 -2.21
N GLY A 41 9.08 -28.70 -2.00
CA GLY A 41 10.42 -29.25 -1.93
C GLY A 41 11.24 -28.98 -3.19
N GLY A 42 12.54 -28.71 -3.01
CA GLY A 42 13.50 -28.51 -4.10
C GLY A 42 13.46 -27.12 -4.75
N GLU A 43 12.59 -26.21 -4.32
CA GLU A 43 12.52 -24.85 -4.87
C GLU A 43 13.75 -24.02 -4.49
N ARG A 44 14.34 -23.36 -5.49
CA ARG A 44 15.51 -22.48 -5.31
C ARG A 44 15.12 -21.00 -5.28
N THR A 45 13.94 -20.68 -5.80
CA THR A 45 13.38 -19.32 -5.84
C THR A 45 12.12 -19.26 -4.99
N VAL A 46 11.98 -18.18 -4.22
CA VAL A 46 10.76 -17.84 -3.47
C VAL A 46 10.13 -16.55 -3.98
N VAL A 47 8.83 -16.59 -4.24
CA VAL A 47 8.02 -15.42 -4.55
C VAL A 47 7.41 -14.88 -3.26
N VAL A 48 7.72 -13.64 -2.93
CA VAL A 48 7.30 -12.98 -1.68
C VAL A 48 6.17 -12.00 -1.96
N VAL A 49 5.04 -12.18 -1.29
CA VAL A 49 3.95 -11.19 -1.25
C VAL A 49 3.88 -10.56 0.14
N SER A 50 3.59 -9.27 0.19
CA SER A 50 3.22 -8.58 1.43
C SER A 50 2.34 -7.39 1.11
N HIS A 51 1.56 -6.96 2.10
CA HIS A 51 0.72 -5.78 2.02
C HIS A 51 0.87 -4.99 3.32
N PRO A 52 0.81 -3.66 3.31
CA PRO A 52 0.88 -2.85 4.53
C PRO A 52 -0.09 -3.22 5.66
N ARG A 53 -1.16 -3.99 5.38
CA ARG A 53 -2.24 -4.28 6.33
C ARG A 53 -3.11 -5.47 5.96
N GLY A 54 -3.24 -5.78 4.67
CA GLY A 54 -4.08 -6.89 4.21
C GLY A 54 -3.45 -8.23 4.56
N ASP A 55 -4.29 -9.21 4.92
CA ASP A 55 -3.84 -10.59 5.09
C ASP A 55 -3.52 -11.20 3.73
N MET A 56 -2.25 -11.52 3.50
CA MET A 56 -1.78 -12.14 2.26
C MET A 56 -1.56 -13.66 2.39
N SER A 57 -1.90 -14.29 3.51
CA SER A 57 -1.62 -15.71 3.78
C SER A 57 -2.29 -16.61 2.74
N ARG A 58 -3.46 -16.21 2.26
CA ARG A 58 -4.22 -16.95 1.25
C ARG A 58 -4.18 -16.31 -0.13
N HIS A 59 -3.16 -15.51 -0.44
CA HIS A 59 -3.12 -14.75 -1.69
C HIS A 59 -3.24 -15.66 -2.92
N TYR A 60 -4.16 -15.33 -3.83
CA TYR A 60 -4.58 -16.16 -4.98
C TYR A 60 -3.46 -16.54 -5.97
N ALA A 61 -2.29 -15.90 -5.89
CA ALA A 61 -1.14 -16.25 -6.71
C ALA A 61 -0.41 -17.52 -6.24
N ALA A 62 -0.59 -17.93 -4.97
CA ALA A 62 0.16 -19.04 -4.39
C ALA A 62 0.04 -20.34 -5.20
N PRO A 63 -1.16 -20.81 -5.61
CA PRO A 63 -1.27 -22.06 -6.37
C PRO A 63 -0.48 -22.04 -7.67
N ALA A 64 -0.64 -20.99 -8.50
CA ALA A 64 0.05 -20.89 -9.80
C ALA A 64 1.58 -20.82 -9.65
N VAL A 65 2.07 -20.15 -8.60
CA VAL A 65 3.52 -20.07 -8.30
C VAL A 65 4.07 -21.45 -7.87
N LEU A 66 3.34 -22.17 -7.01
CA LEU A 66 3.72 -23.50 -6.52
C LEU A 66 3.65 -24.59 -7.60
N GLU A 67 2.66 -24.51 -8.51
CA GLU A 67 2.58 -25.41 -9.67
C GLU A 67 3.77 -25.22 -10.61
N ALA A 68 4.26 -23.99 -10.73
CA ALA A 68 5.42 -23.65 -11.55
C ALA A 68 6.77 -24.00 -10.92
N GLY A 69 6.78 -24.62 -9.74
CA GLY A 69 8.00 -25.07 -9.06
C GLY A 69 8.72 -23.97 -8.27
N TYR A 70 8.00 -22.94 -7.82
CA TYR A 70 8.54 -21.88 -6.96
C TYR A 70 7.90 -21.90 -5.58
N ALA A 71 8.67 -21.58 -4.55
CA ALA A 71 8.11 -21.41 -3.22
C ALA A 71 7.32 -20.09 -3.15
N PHE A 72 6.33 -20.03 -2.26
CA PHE A 72 5.54 -18.82 -2.05
C PHE A 72 5.62 -18.40 -0.58
N TYR A 73 5.95 -17.14 -0.32
CA TYR A 73 6.02 -16.60 1.04
C TYR A 73 5.10 -15.39 1.20
N ALA A 74 4.09 -15.55 2.04
CA ALA A 74 3.19 -14.46 2.42
C ALA A 74 3.65 -13.83 3.73
N HIS A 75 4.34 -12.69 3.63
CA HIS A 75 4.80 -11.95 4.80
C HIS A 75 3.67 -11.09 5.38
N GLN A 76 3.43 -11.25 6.69
CA GLN A 76 2.47 -10.48 7.46
C GLN A 76 3.23 -9.48 8.33
N PRO A 77 3.18 -8.17 8.01
CA PRO A 77 3.88 -7.18 8.81
C PRO A 77 3.17 -6.94 10.15
N ARG A 78 3.82 -6.17 11.04
CA ARG A 78 3.30 -5.76 12.35
C ARG A 78 1.95 -5.04 12.29
N SER A 79 1.57 -4.52 11.13
CA SER A 79 0.36 -3.77 10.86
C SER A 79 -0.78 -4.61 10.23
N LEU A 80 -0.71 -5.95 10.27
CA LEU A 80 -1.80 -6.83 9.83
C LEU A 80 -3.14 -6.41 10.46
N ASN A 81 -4.12 -6.11 9.61
CA ASN A 81 -5.46 -5.61 9.95
C ASN A 81 -5.48 -4.35 10.83
N ASN A 82 -4.38 -3.60 10.88
CA ASN A 82 -4.25 -2.37 11.64
C ASN A 82 -3.89 -1.21 10.71
N ASP A 83 -4.91 -0.46 10.32
CA ASP A 83 -4.73 0.79 9.58
C ASP A 83 -4.35 1.98 10.46
N VAL A 84 -4.71 1.87 11.75
CA VAL A 84 -4.69 3.00 12.68
C VAL A 84 -3.26 3.48 12.92
N ASP A 85 -2.32 2.55 13.02
CA ASP A 85 -0.93 2.85 13.38
C ASP A 85 0.10 2.32 12.37
N CYS A 86 -0.32 2.11 11.12
CA CYS A 86 0.57 1.64 10.07
C CYS A 86 1.54 2.75 9.63
N GLU A 87 2.84 2.57 9.90
CA GLU A 87 3.94 3.39 9.35
C GLU A 87 4.78 2.55 8.37
N HIS A 88 4.78 2.91 7.09
CA HIS A 88 5.49 2.17 6.05
C HIS A 88 6.99 2.01 6.32
N GLU A 89 7.67 3.05 6.83
CA GLU A 89 9.10 2.97 7.14
C GLU A 89 9.41 1.92 8.21
N ARG A 90 8.51 1.73 9.18
CA ARG A 90 8.65 0.69 10.21
C ARG A 90 8.33 -0.70 9.67
N VAL A 91 7.36 -0.80 8.77
CA VAL A 91 7.05 -2.07 8.08
C VAL A 91 8.25 -2.57 7.27
N LEU A 92 9.14 -1.69 6.79
CA LEU A 92 10.37 -2.11 6.10
C LEU A 92 11.28 -2.96 7.00
N LEU A 93 11.27 -2.76 8.32
CA LEU A 93 12.05 -3.57 9.27
C LEU A 93 11.56 -5.02 9.30
N ASP A 94 10.24 -5.22 9.22
CA ASP A 94 9.63 -6.56 9.22
C ASP A 94 9.97 -7.30 7.93
N LEU A 95 9.88 -6.60 6.80
CA LEU A 95 10.27 -7.14 5.50
C LEU A 95 11.76 -7.49 5.46
N ALA A 96 12.62 -6.62 6.00
CA ALA A 96 14.05 -6.85 6.06
C ALA A 96 14.39 -8.12 6.84
N ALA A 97 13.74 -8.34 7.98
CA ALA A 97 13.91 -9.54 8.77
C ALA A 97 13.35 -10.79 8.06
N GLY A 98 12.17 -10.70 7.43
CA GLY A 98 11.58 -11.81 6.69
C GLY A 98 12.43 -12.24 5.48
N LEU A 99 12.90 -11.29 4.68
CA LEU A 99 13.76 -11.56 3.53
C LEU A 99 15.16 -12.03 3.95
N SER A 100 15.69 -11.54 5.06
CA SER A 100 16.95 -12.05 5.63
C SER A 100 16.80 -13.49 6.08
N HIS A 101 15.70 -13.85 6.73
CA HIS A 101 15.42 -15.24 7.11
C HIS A 101 15.32 -16.16 5.88
N LEU A 102 14.56 -15.75 4.85
CA LEU A 102 14.44 -16.53 3.60
C LEU A 102 15.79 -16.76 2.93
N ARG A 103 16.67 -15.77 2.93
CA ARG A 103 17.97 -15.86 2.25
C ARG A 103 19.01 -16.61 3.06
N ASN A 104 19.14 -16.26 4.34
CA ASN A 104 20.27 -16.70 5.16
C ASN A 104 19.96 -18.01 5.90
N GLU A 105 18.72 -18.24 6.31
CA GLU A 105 18.33 -19.42 7.11
C GLU A 105 17.62 -20.48 6.25
N ARG A 106 16.71 -20.06 5.36
CA ARG A 106 16.03 -20.99 4.44
C ARG A 106 16.84 -21.29 3.19
N GLY A 107 17.87 -20.49 2.89
CA GLY A 107 18.80 -20.74 1.80
C GLY A 107 18.22 -20.55 0.39
N PHE A 108 17.14 -19.78 0.23
CA PHE A 108 16.63 -19.46 -1.10
C PHE A 108 17.67 -18.66 -1.89
N GLU A 109 17.97 -19.11 -3.11
CA GLU A 109 18.97 -18.49 -3.98
C GLU A 109 18.44 -17.21 -4.63
N LYS A 110 17.13 -17.17 -4.90
CA LYS A 110 16.45 -16.06 -5.56
C LYS A 110 15.20 -15.66 -4.80
N ILE A 111 15.02 -14.34 -4.64
CA ILE A 111 13.82 -13.75 -4.05
C ILE A 111 13.16 -12.86 -5.09
N VAL A 112 11.90 -13.12 -5.42
CA VAL A 112 11.10 -12.27 -6.32
C VAL A 112 9.98 -11.62 -5.52
N LEU A 113 9.83 -10.31 -5.59
CA LEU A 113 8.73 -9.60 -4.94
C LEU A 113 7.49 -9.61 -5.82
N LEU A 114 6.33 -9.96 -5.28
CA LEU A 114 5.02 -9.81 -5.92
C LEU A 114 4.22 -8.77 -5.14
N GLY A 115 4.19 -7.55 -5.67
CA GLY A 115 3.41 -6.45 -5.15
C GLY A 115 2.02 -6.39 -5.77
N ASN A 116 1.01 -6.87 -5.04
CA ASN A 116 -0.40 -6.68 -5.41
C ASN A 116 -1.01 -5.46 -4.71
N SER A 117 -1.73 -4.62 -5.44
CA SER A 117 -2.41 -3.44 -4.88
C SER A 117 -1.44 -2.56 -4.08
N GLY A 118 -1.75 -2.22 -2.82
CA GLY A 118 -0.88 -1.44 -1.93
C GLY A 118 0.46 -2.13 -1.62
N GLY A 119 0.51 -3.46 -1.71
CA GLY A 119 1.75 -4.23 -1.65
C GLY A 119 2.77 -3.84 -2.71
N GLY A 120 2.32 -3.34 -3.87
CA GLY A 120 3.21 -2.82 -4.92
C GLY A 120 4.06 -1.66 -4.44
N SER A 121 3.42 -0.64 -3.86
CA SER A 121 4.12 0.54 -3.32
C SER A 121 5.04 0.19 -2.16
N LEU A 122 4.61 -0.71 -1.26
CA LEU A 122 5.39 -1.15 -0.11
C LEU A 122 6.65 -1.91 -0.54
N LEU A 123 6.51 -2.91 -1.41
CA LEU A 123 7.63 -3.75 -1.84
C LEU A 123 8.59 -2.98 -2.74
N ALA A 124 8.11 -2.05 -3.57
CA ALA A 124 8.98 -1.15 -4.30
C ALA A 124 9.74 -0.20 -3.36
N PHE A 125 9.09 0.33 -2.32
CA PHE A 125 9.74 1.16 -1.30
C PHE A 125 10.81 0.39 -0.51
N TYR A 126 10.52 -0.87 -0.16
CA TYR A 126 11.53 -1.77 0.40
C TYR A 126 12.73 -1.92 -0.55
N GLN A 127 12.48 -2.25 -1.83
CA GLN A 127 13.55 -2.45 -2.81
C GLN A 127 14.41 -1.19 -2.97
N GLN A 128 13.78 0.00 -3.04
CA GLN A 128 14.49 1.27 -3.13
C GLN A 128 15.49 1.41 -1.96
N GLN A 129 15.06 1.14 -0.73
CA GLN A 129 15.95 1.22 0.44
C GLN A 129 17.01 0.12 0.43
N ALA A 130 16.65 -1.12 0.08
CA ALA A 130 17.57 -2.26 0.01
C ALA A 130 18.70 -2.02 -1.01
N SER A 131 18.36 -1.49 -2.19
CA SER A 131 19.31 -1.19 -3.28
C SER A 131 20.04 0.15 -3.14
N THR A 132 19.69 0.98 -2.14
CA THR A 132 20.43 2.20 -1.83
C THR A 132 21.75 1.86 -1.14
N ALA A 133 22.86 2.37 -1.68
CA ALA A 133 24.19 2.20 -1.10
C ALA A 133 24.27 2.83 0.31
N LEU A 134 24.92 2.14 1.25
CA LEU A 134 25.13 2.67 2.60
C LEU A 134 26.13 3.84 2.58
N PRO A 135 25.93 4.91 3.38
CA PRO A 135 24.88 5.10 4.38
C PRO A 135 23.68 5.96 3.86
N GLY A 136 23.25 5.75 2.61
CA GLY A 136 22.22 6.57 1.97
C GLY A 136 20.76 6.22 2.30
N ARG A 137 20.50 5.23 3.15
CA ARG A 137 19.13 4.81 3.51
C ARG A 137 18.52 5.76 4.54
N LEU A 138 17.19 5.73 4.65
CA LEU A 138 16.45 6.59 5.58
C LEU A 138 16.95 6.47 7.03
N ARG A 139 16.95 7.62 7.72
CA ARG A 139 17.40 7.79 9.11
C ARG A 139 16.29 8.28 10.06
N ASP A 140 15.09 8.44 9.53
CA ASP A 140 13.90 8.90 10.22
C ASP A 140 12.62 8.35 9.54
N THR A 141 11.47 8.57 10.16
CA THR A 141 10.14 8.37 9.56
C THR A 141 9.61 9.68 8.96
N ALA A 142 8.53 9.64 8.18
CA ALA A 142 7.83 10.84 7.68
C ALA A 142 7.33 11.78 8.82
N ALA A 143 7.13 11.24 10.02
CA ALA A 143 6.81 11.98 11.23
C ALA A 143 8.03 12.65 11.89
N GLY A 144 9.25 12.42 11.38
CA GLY A 144 10.51 12.95 11.92
C GLY A 144 11.03 12.17 13.14
N GLU A 145 10.53 10.96 13.39
CA GLU A 145 11.05 10.12 14.47
C GLU A 145 12.29 9.34 14.01
N PRO A 146 13.30 9.13 14.86
CA PRO A 146 14.50 8.38 14.50
C PRO A 146 14.19 6.94 14.04
N LEU A 147 14.82 6.52 12.94
CA LEU A 147 14.79 5.16 12.38
C LEU A 147 16.05 4.96 11.55
N ASP A 148 16.97 4.07 11.89
CA ASP A 148 18.19 3.90 11.09
C ASP A 148 18.18 2.65 10.21
N LEU A 149 17.75 2.78 8.95
CA LEU A 149 17.76 1.68 7.99
C LEU A 149 19.19 1.32 7.51
N ASN A 150 20.20 2.14 7.81
CA ASN A 150 21.59 1.81 7.48
C ASN A 150 22.16 0.74 8.42
N ALA A 151 21.61 0.62 9.64
CA ALA A 151 21.98 -0.40 10.61
C ALA A 151 21.30 -1.75 10.35
N VAL A 152 20.40 -1.83 9.36
CA VAL A 152 19.56 -3.00 9.11
C VAL A 152 20.08 -3.75 7.88
N GLN A 153 20.22 -5.07 8.01
CA GLN A 153 20.44 -5.94 6.85
C GLN A 153 19.14 -5.98 6.02
N MET A 154 19.20 -5.46 4.80
CA MET A 154 18.07 -5.41 3.88
C MET A 154 18.46 -6.09 2.57
N PRO A 155 18.27 -7.41 2.43
CA PRO A 155 18.59 -8.09 1.18
C PRO A 155 17.68 -7.60 0.05
N SER A 156 18.28 -7.12 -1.05
CA SER A 156 17.57 -6.74 -2.28
C SER A 156 16.96 -7.97 -2.96
N ALA A 157 15.78 -7.84 -3.54
CA ALA A 157 15.20 -8.89 -4.37
C ALA A 157 15.88 -8.99 -5.74
N ASP A 158 15.73 -10.13 -6.40
CA ASP A 158 16.28 -10.44 -7.72
C ASP A 158 15.31 -10.11 -8.87
N GLY A 159 14.05 -9.79 -8.56
CA GLY A 159 13.03 -9.40 -9.53
C GLY A 159 11.77 -8.89 -8.85
N ILE A 160 10.94 -8.16 -9.59
CA ILE A 160 9.69 -7.57 -9.08
C ILE A 160 8.54 -7.80 -10.07
N VAL A 161 7.42 -8.25 -9.53
CA VAL A 161 6.13 -8.37 -10.20
C VAL A 161 5.17 -7.38 -9.54
N LEU A 162 4.63 -6.45 -10.30
CA LEU A 162 3.56 -5.56 -9.89
C LEU A 162 2.25 -6.02 -10.53
N LEU A 163 1.29 -6.41 -9.71
CA LEU A 163 -0.02 -6.91 -10.16
C LEU A 163 -1.11 -5.98 -9.64
N ALA A 164 -1.78 -5.23 -10.53
CA ALA A 164 -2.81 -4.26 -10.12
C ALA A 164 -2.31 -3.30 -9.02
N ALA A 165 -1.03 -2.91 -9.09
CA ALA A 165 -0.43 -2.02 -8.11
C ALA A 165 -0.99 -0.60 -8.28
N HIS A 166 -1.50 -0.01 -7.19
CA HIS A 166 -1.90 1.39 -7.20
C HIS A 166 -0.70 2.29 -6.84
N PRO A 167 -0.79 3.63 -7.01
CA PRO A 167 0.34 4.55 -6.82
C PRO A 167 0.98 4.63 -5.41
N GLY A 168 0.45 3.90 -4.42
CA GLY A 168 0.72 4.06 -2.99
C GLY A 168 -0.46 4.69 -2.25
N GLN A 169 -0.66 4.33 -0.97
CA GLN A 169 -1.84 4.74 -0.21
C GLN A 169 -1.97 6.27 -0.11
N GLY A 170 -0.88 7.00 0.09
CA GLY A 170 -0.93 8.46 0.18
C GLY A 170 -1.23 9.13 -1.15
N ALA A 171 -0.60 8.68 -2.24
CA ALA A 171 -0.89 9.19 -3.58
C ALA A 171 -2.35 8.92 -3.98
N PHE A 172 -2.87 7.74 -3.65
CA PHE A 172 -4.28 7.39 -3.83
C PHE A 172 -5.22 8.25 -2.96
N MET A 173 -4.92 8.40 -1.67
CA MET A 173 -5.71 9.24 -0.76
C MET A 173 -5.80 10.68 -1.26
N LEU A 174 -4.71 11.22 -1.82
CA LEU A 174 -4.71 12.57 -2.36
C LEU A 174 -5.68 12.77 -3.52
N THR A 175 -5.94 11.73 -4.33
CA THR A 175 -6.93 11.82 -5.41
C THR A 175 -8.35 11.48 -4.97
N GLY A 176 -8.52 10.73 -3.88
CA GLY A 176 -9.81 10.29 -3.34
C GLY A 176 -10.34 11.09 -2.14
N ILE A 177 -9.55 11.95 -1.52
CA ILE A 177 -10.01 12.78 -0.39
C ILE A 177 -10.98 13.85 -0.88
N ASP A 178 -12.12 13.99 -0.20
CA ASP A 178 -13.14 14.95 -0.62
C ASP A 178 -12.78 16.37 -0.18
N PRO A 179 -12.43 17.28 -1.10
CA PRO A 179 -12.01 18.62 -0.73
C PRO A 179 -13.17 19.52 -0.27
N SER A 180 -14.42 19.11 -0.48
CA SER A 180 -15.60 19.90 -0.13
C SER A 180 -15.88 19.93 1.38
N VAL A 181 -15.20 19.12 2.20
CA VAL A 181 -15.35 19.15 3.66
C VAL A 181 -14.79 20.46 4.23
N ILE A 182 -15.66 21.27 4.83
CA ILE A 182 -15.30 22.56 5.43
C ILE A 182 -14.82 22.38 6.87
N ASP A 183 -15.45 21.49 7.64
CA ASP A 183 -15.11 21.20 9.04
C ASP A 183 -14.83 19.71 9.24
N GLU A 184 -13.63 19.38 9.72
CA GLU A 184 -13.24 17.98 9.99
C GLU A 184 -14.01 17.36 11.18
N ASN A 185 -14.75 18.15 11.96
CA ASN A 185 -15.63 17.67 13.04
C ASN A 185 -17.11 17.58 12.62
N ASP A 186 -17.47 18.12 11.46
CA ASP A 186 -18.81 18.00 10.88
C ASP A 186 -18.69 17.56 9.41
N PRO A 187 -18.68 16.24 9.13
CA PRO A 187 -18.50 15.74 7.77
C PRO A 187 -19.67 16.05 6.82
N LEU A 188 -20.78 16.61 7.33
CA LEU A 188 -21.91 17.11 6.53
C LEU A 188 -21.76 18.61 6.18
N ALA A 189 -20.77 19.31 6.71
CA ALA A 189 -20.44 20.67 6.32
C ALA A 189 -19.69 20.66 4.97
N VAL A 190 -20.40 21.04 3.90
CA VAL A 190 -19.95 20.90 2.51
C VAL A 190 -19.84 22.25 1.81
N ASP A 191 -18.74 22.47 1.09
CA ASP A 191 -18.61 23.54 0.09
C ASP A 191 -19.23 23.06 -1.24
N PRO A 192 -20.39 23.60 -1.67
CA PRO A 192 -21.08 23.14 -2.86
C PRO A 192 -20.31 23.39 -4.16
N GLU A 193 -19.37 24.35 -4.18
CA GLU A 193 -18.53 24.65 -5.36
C GLU A 193 -17.40 23.62 -5.55
N LEU A 194 -17.10 22.86 -4.50
CA LEU A 194 -16.09 21.79 -4.51
C LEU A 194 -16.71 20.40 -4.39
N ASP A 195 -18.02 20.28 -4.25
CA ASP A 195 -18.69 18.98 -4.15
C ASP A 195 -18.80 18.31 -5.52
N MET A 196 -17.96 17.31 -5.80
CA MET A 196 -18.01 16.57 -7.06
C MET A 196 -19.29 15.73 -7.24
N TYR A 197 -20.08 15.56 -6.18
CA TYR A 197 -21.38 14.87 -6.21
C TYR A 197 -22.57 15.83 -6.36
N ASN A 198 -22.30 17.13 -6.51
CA ASN A 198 -23.30 18.12 -6.87
C ASN A 198 -23.53 18.12 -8.40
N PRO A 199 -24.77 17.93 -8.89
CA PRO A 199 -25.07 17.99 -10.33
C PRO A 199 -24.64 19.29 -11.02
N ALA A 200 -24.59 20.41 -10.29
CA ALA A 200 -24.11 21.69 -10.81
C ALA A 200 -22.63 21.65 -11.25
N ASN A 201 -21.85 20.73 -10.67
CA ASN A 201 -20.44 20.53 -11.00
C ASN A 201 -20.22 19.45 -12.09
N GLY A 202 -21.29 18.80 -12.57
CA GLY A 202 -21.21 17.78 -13.63
C GLY A 202 -21.41 16.33 -13.15
N PHE A 203 -21.87 16.13 -11.91
CA PHE A 203 -22.26 14.82 -11.41
C PHE A 203 -23.49 14.27 -12.13
N CYS A 204 -23.40 13.03 -12.58
CA CYS A 204 -24.51 12.19 -13.01
C CYS A 204 -24.54 10.94 -12.11
N GLU A 205 -25.74 10.48 -11.75
CA GLU A 205 -25.88 9.28 -10.94
C GLU A 205 -25.45 8.02 -11.73
N PRO A 206 -24.55 7.17 -11.19
CA PRO A 206 -24.18 5.91 -11.83
C PRO A 206 -25.42 5.04 -12.14
N PRO A 207 -25.47 4.36 -13.29
CA PRO A 207 -24.35 4.06 -14.19
C PRO A 207 -24.06 5.13 -15.25
N GLU A 208 -24.77 6.26 -15.25
CA GLU A 208 -24.49 7.35 -16.19
C GLU A 208 -23.13 7.98 -15.84
N PRO A 209 -22.20 8.12 -16.80
CA PRO A 209 -20.91 8.72 -16.53
C PRO A 209 -21.08 10.22 -16.23
N SER A 210 -20.40 10.69 -15.20
CA SER A 210 -20.29 12.13 -14.92
C SER A 210 -19.35 12.80 -15.93
N LYS A 211 -19.41 14.13 -16.02
CA LYS A 211 -18.49 14.90 -16.85
C LYS A 211 -18.12 16.21 -16.16
N TYR A 212 -16.87 16.34 -15.76
CA TYR A 212 -16.38 17.54 -15.06
C TYR A 212 -15.69 18.49 -16.04
N SER A 213 -15.87 19.81 -15.84
CA SER A 213 -15.14 20.81 -16.61
C SER A 213 -13.66 20.86 -16.18
N MET A 214 -12.78 21.30 -17.08
CA MET A 214 -11.35 21.45 -16.75
C MET A 214 -11.15 22.46 -15.61
N ASP A 215 -11.85 23.60 -15.63
CA ASP A 215 -11.80 24.62 -14.58
C ASP A 215 -12.25 24.07 -13.21
N PHE A 216 -13.26 23.19 -13.18
CA PHE A 216 -13.65 22.50 -11.95
C PHE A 216 -12.54 21.56 -11.49
N LEU A 217 -12.02 20.70 -12.37
CA LEU A 217 -10.98 19.73 -12.02
C LEU A 217 -9.71 20.41 -11.49
N GLU A 218 -9.28 21.52 -12.08
CA GLU A 218 -8.12 22.28 -11.61
C GLU A 218 -8.33 22.81 -10.19
N ARG A 219 -9.45 23.49 -9.92
CA ARG A 219 -9.80 23.97 -8.57
C ARG A 219 -9.97 22.83 -7.57
N TYR A 220 -10.58 21.73 -8.01
CA TYR A 220 -10.85 20.56 -7.18
C TYR A 220 -9.54 19.88 -6.74
N ARG A 221 -8.60 19.62 -7.66
CA ARG A 221 -7.30 19.02 -7.33
C ARG A 221 -6.45 19.93 -6.45
N ALA A 222 -6.51 21.25 -6.64
CA ALA A 222 -5.87 22.20 -5.73
C ALA A 222 -6.46 22.09 -4.32
N ALA A 223 -7.79 22.09 -4.19
CA ALA A 223 -8.46 21.98 -2.91
C ALA A 223 -8.21 20.64 -2.19
N GLN A 224 -8.03 19.53 -2.92
CA GLN A 224 -7.62 18.24 -2.34
C GLN A 224 -6.24 18.34 -1.68
N ARG A 225 -5.28 18.95 -2.38
CA ARG A 225 -3.94 19.19 -1.83
C ARG A 225 -4.00 20.10 -0.60
N ASP A 226 -4.82 21.15 -0.64
CA ASP A 226 -4.99 22.06 0.50
C ASP A 226 -5.58 21.35 1.72
N ARG A 227 -6.58 20.46 1.53
CA ARG A 227 -7.14 19.65 2.62
C ARG A 227 -6.09 18.72 3.22
N VAL A 228 -5.33 18.00 2.40
CA VAL A 228 -4.22 17.16 2.88
C VAL A 228 -3.17 17.98 3.62
N ALA A 229 -2.82 19.18 3.14
CA ALA A 229 -1.87 20.06 3.81
C ALA A 229 -2.37 20.52 5.20
N ARG A 230 -3.66 20.82 5.34
CA ARG A 230 -4.27 21.14 6.66
C ARG A 230 -4.21 19.93 7.61
N LEU A 231 -4.50 18.73 7.11
CA LEU A 231 -4.41 17.49 7.89
C LEU A 231 -2.96 17.18 8.30
N ASP A 232 -1.99 17.38 7.41
CA ASP A 232 -0.56 17.27 7.71
C ASP A 232 -0.14 18.24 8.82
N ALA A 233 -0.55 19.51 8.72
CA ALA A 233 -0.27 20.51 9.74
C ALA A 233 -0.86 20.11 11.12
N ARG A 234 -2.09 19.60 11.13
CA ARG A 234 -2.73 19.06 12.34
C ARG A 234 -1.94 17.87 12.90
N ALA A 235 -1.56 16.91 12.06
CA ALA A 235 -0.77 15.75 12.47
C ALA A 235 0.57 16.15 13.09
N ARG A 236 1.31 17.05 12.42
CA ARG A 236 2.58 17.59 12.91
C ARG A 236 2.42 18.36 14.23
N GLY A 237 1.34 19.13 14.38
CA GLY A 237 1.02 19.84 15.62
C GLY A 237 0.81 18.89 16.80
N LEU A 238 0.05 17.80 16.60
CA LEU A 238 -0.19 16.77 17.61
C LEU A 238 1.11 16.05 18.01
N ILE A 239 1.97 15.74 17.03
CA ILE A 239 3.29 15.13 17.27
C ILE A 239 4.18 16.08 18.06
N ALA A 240 4.27 17.35 17.65
CA ALA A 240 5.09 18.36 18.29
C ALA A 240 4.66 18.61 19.75
N GLU A 241 3.35 18.64 20.03
CA GLU A 241 2.85 18.73 21.40
C GLU A 241 3.33 17.56 22.25
N GLN A 242 3.15 16.33 21.75
CA GLN A 242 3.58 15.13 22.48
C GLN A 242 5.11 15.13 22.71
N GLN A 243 5.89 15.50 21.70
CA GLN A 243 7.36 15.58 21.79
C GLN A 243 7.80 16.62 22.83
N ARG A 244 7.14 17.78 22.91
CA ARG A 244 7.43 18.80 23.92
C ARG A 244 7.28 18.24 25.34
N TYR A 245 6.21 17.48 25.61
CA TYR A 245 6.05 16.85 26.93
C TYR A 245 7.04 15.71 27.17
N ARG A 246 7.39 14.92 26.14
CA ARG A 246 8.47 13.92 26.27
C ARG A 246 9.80 14.57 26.64
N GLN A 247 10.17 15.68 26.01
CA GLN A 247 11.37 16.43 26.36
C GLN A 247 11.35 16.92 27.81
N GLN A 248 10.20 17.37 28.32
CA GLN A 248 10.06 17.75 29.73
C GLN A 248 10.33 16.57 30.69
N THR A 249 9.91 15.34 30.35
CA THR A 249 10.23 14.16 31.17
C THR A 249 11.72 13.82 31.23
N GLN A 250 12.52 14.36 30.31
CA GLN A 250 13.97 14.13 30.21
C GLN A 250 14.80 15.27 30.82
N GLN A 251 14.16 16.36 31.28
CA GLN A 251 14.87 17.50 31.86
C GLN A 251 15.46 17.17 33.24
N PRO A 252 16.65 17.70 33.58
CA PRO A 252 17.15 17.64 34.95
C PRO A 252 16.12 18.22 35.94
N GLY A 253 15.93 17.55 37.08
CA GLY A 253 14.96 17.96 38.10
C GLY A 253 13.51 17.51 37.85
N PHE A 254 13.20 16.84 36.73
CA PHE A 254 11.86 16.28 36.50
C PHE A 254 11.42 15.35 37.64
N THR A 255 12.33 14.55 38.20
CA THR A 255 12.05 13.65 39.32
C THR A 255 11.71 14.37 40.62
N ASP A 256 12.16 15.62 40.77
CA ASP A 256 11.99 16.44 41.98
C ASP A 256 10.70 17.27 41.94
N LEU A 257 10.04 17.36 40.79
CA LEU A 257 8.74 18.02 40.65
C LEU A 257 7.67 17.34 41.52
N PRO A 258 6.66 18.08 42.01
CA PRO A 258 5.51 17.51 42.68
C PRO A 258 4.86 16.37 41.86
N LEU A 259 4.35 15.35 42.54
CA LEU A 259 3.77 14.17 41.87
C LEU A 259 2.64 14.55 40.90
N GLU A 260 1.83 15.55 41.24
CA GLU A 260 0.76 16.05 40.37
C GLU A 260 1.31 16.58 39.03
N GLU A 261 2.37 17.38 39.07
CA GLU A 261 3.00 17.95 37.88
C GLU A 261 3.69 16.87 37.03
N ARG A 262 4.45 15.95 37.67
CA ARG A 262 5.04 14.79 36.98
C ARG A 262 3.97 13.95 36.30
N THR A 263 2.83 13.76 36.94
CA THR A 263 1.69 12.99 36.40
C THR A 263 1.07 13.71 35.20
N TYR A 264 0.87 15.03 35.30
CA TYR A 264 0.35 15.85 34.19
C TYR A 264 1.27 15.77 32.96
N ILE A 265 2.57 15.98 33.13
CA ILE A 265 3.56 15.95 32.04
C ILE A 265 3.64 14.54 31.44
N THR A 266 3.79 13.51 32.29
CA THR A 266 3.90 12.12 31.84
C THR A 266 2.69 11.69 31.02
N ARG A 267 1.46 12.01 31.48
CA ARG A 267 0.23 11.66 30.75
C ARG A 267 0.21 12.26 29.34
N ARG A 268 0.65 13.51 29.18
CA ARG A 268 0.72 14.16 27.87
C ARG A 268 1.89 13.68 27.00
N ALA A 269 2.99 13.25 27.61
CA ALA A 269 4.13 12.66 26.91
C ALA A 269 3.80 11.29 26.28
N VAL A 270 2.86 10.55 26.86
CA VAL A 270 2.46 9.20 26.42
C VAL A 270 1.07 9.14 25.76
N LEU A 271 0.30 10.23 25.78
CA LEU A 271 -1.06 10.26 25.23
C LEU A 271 -1.05 9.85 23.76
N GLY A 272 -1.76 8.77 23.42
CA GLY A 272 -2.06 8.39 22.05
C GLY A 272 -3.15 9.31 21.48
N THR A 273 -2.82 10.03 20.42
CA THR A 273 -3.76 10.90 19.70
C THR A 273 -4.16 10.25 18.39
N TYR A 274 -5.42 10.40 18.01
CA TYR A 274 -5.98 9.88 16.76
C TYR A 274 -6.62 11.02 15.96
N MET A 275 -6.63 10.85 14.65
CA MET A 275 -7.30 11.69 13.68
C MET A 275 -8.36 10.84 12.99
N THR A 276 -9.58 11.36 12.94
CA THR A 276 -10.63 10.81 12.08
C THR A 276 -10.60 11.58 10.77
N VAL A 277 -10.46 10.89 9.64
CA VAL A 277 -10.45 11.48 8.30
C VAL A 277 -11.73 11.06 7.59
N HIS A 278 -12.62 12.03 7.38
CA HIS A 278 -13.90 11.76 6.73
C HIS A 278 -13.83 11.94 5.21
N ARG A 279 -14.71 11.23 4.49
CA ARG A 279 -14.97 11.41 3.06
C ARG A 279 -13.71 11.22 2.20
N THR A 280 -13.40 9.96 1.92
CA THR A 280 -12.20 9.51 1.19
C THR A 280 -12.54 8.69 -0.06
N GLU A 281 -13.76 8.86 -0.58
CA GLU A 281 -14.24 8.22 -1.81
C GLU A 281 -14.72 9.32 -2.77
N ALA A 282 -13.83 10.23 -3.14
CA ALA A 282 -14.15 11.39 -3.96
C ALA A 282 -13.05 11.63 -5.00
N ASP A 283 -12.83 10.63 -5.86
CA ASP A 283 -12.01 10.79 -7.05
C ASP A 283 -12.91 11.01 -8.28
N PRO A 284 -12.83 12.17 -8.97
CA PRO A 284 -13.51 12.42 -10.25
C PRO A 284 -13.32 11.29 -11.26
N ALA A 285 -12.17 10.61 -11.24
CA ALA A 285 -11.88 9.50 -12.14
C ALA A 285 -12.79 8.28 -11.91
N TYR A 286 -13.45 8.14 -10.77
CA TYR A 286 -14.45 7.08 -10.56
C TYR A 286 -15.67 7.24 -11.48
N LEU A 287 -16.04 8.47 -11.82
CA LEU A 287 -17.30 8.77 -12.50
C LEU A 287 -17.14 9.40 -13.89
N ASP A 288 -16.10 10.19 -14.11
CA ASP A 288 -15.79 10.75 -15.42
C ASP A 288 -14.89 9.82 -16.21
N LEU A 289 -15.49 9.05 -17.13
CA LEU A 289 -14.80 8.04 -17.96
C LEU A 289 -13.75 8.63 -18.92
N SER A 290 -13.73 9.95 -19.12
CA SER A 290 -12.73 10.59 -19.98
C SER A 290 -11.39 10.81 -19.28
N LEU A 291 -11.37 10.84 -17.94
CA LEU A 291 -10.14 10.84 -17.16
C LEU A 291 -9.51 9.45 -17.20
N HIS A 292 -8.19 9.35 -17.37
CA HIS A 292 -7.51 8.04 -17.46
C HIS A 292 -8.08 7.11 -18.55
N ALA A 293 -8.59 7.66 -19.65
CA ALA A 293 -9.28 6.87 -20.70
C ALA A 293 -8.35 5.96 -21.51
N TRP A 294 -7.03 6.20 -21.50
CA TRP A 294 -6.09 5.39 -22.27
C TRP A 294 -6.11 3.93 -21.78
N LYS A 295 -6.55 3.03 -22.67
CA LYS A 295 -6.73 1.58 -22.43
C LYS A 295 -7.74 1.22 -21.33
N SER A 296 -8.40 2.17 -20.68
CA SER A 296 -9.32 1.83 -19.61
C SER A 296 -10.63 1.27 -20.16
N THR A 297 -11.13 0.23 -19.50
CA THR A 297 -12.41 -0.45 -19.75
C THR A 297 -13.31 -0.38 -18.52
N ARG A 298 -13.01 0.54 -17.60
CA ARG A 298 -13.77 0.73 -16.36
C ARG A 298 -15.17 1.26 -16.63
N THR A 299 -16.07 0.97 -15.70
CA THR A 299 -17.42 1.56 -15.63
C THR A 299 -17.49 2.54 -14.46
N PRO A 300 -18.46 3.48 -14.43
CA PRO A 300 -18.61 4.41 -13.31
C PRO A 300 -18.85 3.67 -11.98
N ALA A 301 -17.86 3.69 -11.09
CA ALA A 301 -17.87 3.07 -9.76
C ALA A 301 -16.52 3.32 -9.06
N SER A 302 -16.49 3.18 -7.73
CA SER A 302 -15.23 2.96 -7.01
C SER A 302 -15.05 1.47 -6.67
N ILE A 303 -13.90 1.08 -6.13
CA ILE A 303 -13.70 -0.30 -5.68
C ILE A 303 -14.53 -0.67 -4.45
N LEU A 304 -15.06 0.31 -3.72
CA LEU A 304 -15.87 0.08 -2.53
C LEU A 304 -17.37 -0.01 -2.85
N GLY A 305 -17.80 0.39 -4.06
CA GLY A 305 -19.18 0.23 -4.49
C GLY A 305 -19.54 0.98 -5.77
N SER A 306 -20.73 0.69 -6.29
CA SER A 306 -21.30 1.34 -7.47
C SER A 306 -21.76 2.78 -7.24
N ARG A 307 -21.89 3.19 -5.97
CA ARG A 307 -22.37 4.51 -5.54
C ARG A 307 -21.33 5.20 -4.68
N PRO A 308 -20.19 5.65 -5.25
CA PRO A 308 -19.15 6.31 -4.46
C PRO A 308 -19.67 7.59 -3.78
N ASP A 309 -20.69 8.24 -4.34
CA ASP A 309 -21.42 9.36 -3.72
C ASP A 309 -22.02 8.99 -2.35
N GLN A 310 -22.52 7.76 -2.19
CA GLN A 310 -23.04 7.26 -0.92
C GLN A 310 -21.94 6.68 -0.03
N VAL A 311 -21.00 5.91 -0.62
CA VAL A 311 -19.90 5.29 0.13
C VAL A 311 -19.01 6.34 0.79
N ASN A 312 -18.84 7.51 0.18
CA ASN A 312 -18.07 8.62 0.74
C ASN A 312 -18.54 9.06 2.14
N TYR A 313 -19.84 8.93 2.42
CA TYR A 313 -20.43 9.18 3.73
C TYR A 313 -20.56 7.93 4.61
N ALA A 314 -20.37 6.74 4.03
CA ALA A 314 -20.51 5.48 4.74
C ALA A 314 -19.33 5.22 5.70
N PRO A 315 -19.45 4.22 6.60
CA PRO A 315 -18.35 3.82 7.49
C PRO A 315 -17.13 3.27 6.73
N ALA A 316 -17.34 2.70 5.54
CA ALA A 316 -16.26 2.23 4.68
C ALA A 316 -15.41 3.41 4.17
N GLY A 317 -14.12 3.16 3.96
CA GLY A 317 -13.17 4.17 3.48
C GLY A 317 -11.76 3.89 3.94
N PHE A 318 -10.84 4.71 3.46
CA PHE A 318 -9.41 4.55 3.66
C PHE A 318 -8.90 5.54 4.71
N GLY A 319 -7.95 5.14 5.56
CA GLY A 319 -7.36 6.04 6.55
C GLY A 319 -8.36 6.69 7.52
N ARG A 320 -9.53 6.07 7.73
CA ARG A 320 -10.66 6.67 8.45
C ARG A 320 -10.33 7.06 9.88
N LEU A 321 -9.58 6.21 10.59
CA LEU A 321 -9.10 6.44 11.94
C LEU A 321 -7.62 6.11 11.98
N VAL A 322 -6.77 7.11 12.21
CA VAL A 322 -5.31 6.97 12.11
C VAL A 322 -4.60 7.76 13.21
N THR A 323 -3.41 7.32 13.62
CA THR A 323 -2.50 8.16 14.40
C THR A 323 -1.89 9.24 13.49
N PRO A 324 -1.42 10.37 14.05
CA PRO A 324 -0.71 11.39 13.27
C PRO A 324 0.50 10.84 12.49
N ARG A 325 1.17 9.82 13.04
CA ARG A 325 2.33 9.18 12.40
C ARG A 325 1.90 8.35 11.20
N ALA A 326 0.88 7.51 11.37
CA ALA A 326 0.32 6.72 10.29
C ALA A 326 -0.26 7.60 9.17
N TRP A 327 -0.88 8.74 9.52
CA TRP A 327 -1.31 9.73 8.52
C TRP A 327 -0.11 10.20 7.67
N LEU A 328 0.95 10.73 8.29
CA LEU A 328 2.10 11.27 7.55
C LEU A 328 2.87 10.21 6.76
N SER A 329 2.99 8.99 7.31
CA SER A 329 3.74 7.89 6.70
C SER A 329 2.98 7.20 5.57
N THR A 330 1.70 6.90 5.78
CA THR A 330 0.92 6.00 4.92
C THR A 330 -0.09 6.74 4.05
N TRP A 331 -0.82 7.70 4.61
CA TRP A 331 -2.05 8.24 3.99
C TRP A 331 -1.93 9.67 3.44
N SER A 332 -0.95 10.45 3.87
CA SER A 332 -0.70 11.77 3.31
C SER A 332 0.02 11.66 1.98
N GLY A 333 -0.65 12.05 0.89
CA GLY A 333 0.00 12.14 -0.42
C GLY A 333 1.02 13.28 -0.54
N LEU A 334 1.19 14.11 0.49
CA LEU A 334 2.22 15.15 0.55
C LEU A 334 3.43 14.74 1.39
N SER A 335 3.24 13.85 2.36
CA SER A 335 4.29 13.47 3.32
C SER A 335 4.81 12.04 3.16
N THR A 336 4.02 11.12 2.55
CA THR A 336 4.43 9.72 2.42
C THR A 336 5.72 9.55 1.60
N ARG A 337 6.53 8.58 1.99
CA ARG A 337 7.75 8.17 1.27
C ARG A 337 7.55 6.93 0.41
N ALA A 338 6.38 6.29 0.50
CA ALA A 338 6.07 5.04 -0.21
C ALA A 338 5.27 5.31 -1.50
N THR A 339 5.73 6.25 -2.32
CA THR A 339 5.11 6.55 -3.61
C THR A 339 5.72 5.64 -4.68
N LEU A 340 4.88 4.82 -5.33
CA LEU A 340 5.34 3.75 -6.22
C LEU A 340 6.24 4.28 -7.36
N ILE A 341 5.85 5.38 -8.01
CA ILE A 341 6.64 5.94 -9.13
C ILE A 341 8.02 6.44 -8.69
N GLU A 342 8.16 6.94 -7.46
CA GLU A 342 9.44 7.40 -6.91
C GLU A 342 10.33 6.21 -6.55
N SER A 343 9.76 5.18 -5.93
CA SER A 343 10.49 3.95 -5.60
C SER A 343 11.00 3.24 -6.85
N LEU A 344 10.19 3.18 -7.91
CA LEU A 344 10.54 2.48 -9.15
C LEU A 344 11.73 3.12 -9.87
N LYS A 345 12.02 4.41 -9.70
CA LYS A 345 13.20 5.07 -10.29
C LYS A 345 14.53 4.43 -9.86
N SER A 346 14.54 3.68 -8.77
CA SER A 346 15.72 2.98 -8.25
C SER A 346 15.69 1.46 -8.48
N VAL A 347 14.66 0.94 -9.16
CA VAL A 347 14.51 -0.50 -9.45
C VAL A 347 15.15 -0.80 -10.80
N HIS A 348 16.28 -1.49 -10.76
CA HIS A 348 17.03 -1.93 -11.95
C HIS A 348 16.83 -3.41 -12.27
N GLU A 349 16.29 -4.16 -11.30
CA GLU A 349 16.04 -5.58 -11.39
C GLU A 349 14.92 -5.89 -12.40
N PRO A 350 14.86 -7.12 -12.95
CA PRO A 350 13.79 -7.53 -13.85
C PRO A 350 12.39 -7.17 -13.30
N LEU A 351 11.60 -6.48 -14.12
CA LEU A 351 10.29 -5.95 -13.73
C LEU A 351 9.18 -6.46 -14.64
N LEU A 352 8.15 -7.07 -14.05
CA LEU A 352 6.86 -7.30 -14.70
C LEU A 352 5.81 -6.36 -14.11
N LEU A 353 5.11 -5.59 -14.95
CA LEU A 353 3.94 -4.83 -14.56
C LEU A 353 2.69 -5.34 -15.27
N ILE A 354 1.73 -5.84 -14.51
CA ILE A 354 0.41 -6.25 -14.97
C ILE A 354 -0.62 -5.18 -14.59
N SER A 355 -1.13 -4.48 -15.59
CA SER A 355 -2.20 -3.48 -15.44
C SER A 355 -3.56 -4.10 -15.79
N LEU A 356 -4.56 -3.83 -14.96
CA LEU A 356 -5.92 -4.33 -15.12
C LEU A 356 -6.79 -3.20 -15.68
N THR A 357 -7.36 -3.37 -16.87
CA THR A 357 -7.92 -2.22 -17.61
C THR A 357 -9.25 -1.72 -17.05
N SER A 358 -9.98 -2.54 -16.29
CA SER A 358 -11.23 -2.15 -15.63
C SER A 358 -11.03 -1.75 -14.16
N ASP A 359 -9.78 -1.57 -13.73
CA ASP A 359 -9.44 -1.11 -12.38
C ASP A 359 -9.78 0.38 -12.19
N SER A 360 -10.30 0.71 -11.00
CA SER A 360 -10.62 2.08 -10.59
C SER A 360 -9.63 2.66 -9.56
N LEU A 361 -8.57 1.92 -9.21
CA LEU A 361 -7.43 2.40 -8.40
C LEU A 361 -6.12 2.49 -9.21
N GLY A 362 -5.83 1.44 -9.97
CA GLY A 362 -4.61 1.27 -10.75
C GLY A 362 -4.81 1.61 -12.22
N PHE A 363 -5.01 2.89 -12.55
CA PHE A 363 -5.31 3.29 -13.93
C PHE A 363 -4.19 2.91 -14.92
N PRO A 364 -4.51 2.52 -16.18
CA PRO A 364 -3.49 2.03 -17.12
C PRO A 364 -2.42 3.06 -17.49
N ASP A 365 -2.77 4.33 -17.63
CA ASP A 365 -1.82 5.41 -17.92
C ASP A 365 -0.88 5.68 -16.74
N THR A 366 -1.41 5.62 -15.52
CA THR A 366 -0.62 5.73 -14.29
C THR A 366 0.31 4.53 -14.14
N SER A 367 -0.19 3.32 -14.45
CA SER A 367 0.61 2.09 -14.55
C SER A 367 1.72 2.22 -15.59
N LYS A 368 1.44 2.86 -16.74
CA LYS A 368 2.43 3.10 -17.80
C LYS A 368 3.51 4.07 -17.33
N ALA A 369 3.14 5.16 -16.67
CA ALA A 369 4.10 6.10 -16.09
C ALA A 369 5.02 5.44 -15.05
N GLN A 370 4.46 4.57 -14.20
CA GLN A 370 5.22 3.78 -13.23
C GLN A 370 6.18 2.80 -13.91
N PHE A 371 5.71 2.09 -14.94
CA PHE A 371 6.56 1.20 -15.75
C PHE A 371 7.72 1.95 -16.42
N ASP A 372 7.45 3.14 -16.95
CA ASP A 372 8.45 3.96 -17.63
C ASP A 372 9.49 4.53 -16.65
N ALA A 373 9.09 4.83 -15.42
CA ALA A 373 9.98 5.37 -14.39
C ALA A 373 11.10 4.41 -13.98
N SER A 374 10.90 3.09 -14.10
CA SER A 374 11.95 2.13 -13.77
C SER A 374 13.07 2.09 -14.80
N PRO A 375 14.35 2.17 -14.40
CA PRO A 375 15.50 2.04 -15.28
C PRO A 375 15.84 0.59 -15.68
N ALA A 376 15.06 -0.41 -15.24
CA ALA A 376 15.32 -1.81 -15.57
C ALA A 376 15.37 -2.04 -17.10
N GLU A 377 16.42 -2.72 -17.57
CA GLU A 377 16.57 -3.09 -18.98
C GLU A 377 15.64 -4.25 -19.35
N ASP A 378 15.52 -5.23 -18.46
CA ASP A 378 14.55 -6.32 -18.57
C ASP A 378 13.24 -5.95 -17.89
N LYS A 379 12.37 -5.23 -18.61
CA LYS A 379 11.04 -4.90 -18.11
C LYS A 379 9.93 -5.21 -19.11
N THR A 380 8.84 -5.76 -18.60
CA THR A 380 7.69 -6.20 -19.38
C THR A 380 6.40 -5.61 -18.81
N MET A 381 5.56 -5.03 -19.67
CA MET A 381 4.20 -4.59 -19.29
C MET A 381 3.15 -5.46 -19.99
N ARG A 382 2.08 -5.81 -19.27
CA ARG A 382 0.94 -6.59 -19.77
C ARG A 382 -0.37 -5.96 -19.31
N PHE A 383 -1.41 -6.14 -20.12
CA PHE A 383 -2.75 -5.61 -19.85
C PHE A 383 -3.76 -6.75 -19.89
N PHE A 384 -4.66 -6.78 -18.91
CA PHE A 384 -5.79 -7.71 -18.90
C PHE A 384 -7.08 -6.97 -18.56
N GLU A 385 -8.16 -7.31 -19.24
CA GLU A 385 -9.49 -6.81 -18.93
C GLU A 385 -10.03 -7.48 -17.67
N ALA A 386 -9.84 -6.80 -16.55
CA ALA A 386 -10.28 -7.23 -15.23
C ALA A 386 -10.43 -6.03 -14.29
N ALA A 387 -11.24 -6.17 -13.24
CA ALA A 387 -11.30 -5.23 -12.13
C ALA A 387 -10.14 -5.47 -11.14
N HIS A 388 -10.00 -4.61 -10.13
CA HIS A 388 -8.84 -4.53 -9.21
C HIS A 388 -8.34 -5.89 -8.65
N PHE A 389 -9.26 -6.80 -8.32
CA PHE A 389 -8.94 -8.14 -7.79
C PHE A 389 -8.76 -9.21 -8.88
N ALA A 390 -8.40 -8.77 -10.08
CA ALA A 390 -8.31 -9.58 -11.31
C ALA A 390 -9.61 -10.35 -11.63
N THR A 391 -10.77 -9.84 -11.23
CA THR A 391 -12.07 -10.44 -11.56
C THR A 391 -12.52 -10.02 -12.96
N PRO A 392 -13.19 -10.90 -13.73
CA PRO A 392 -13.64 -12.25 -13.37
C PRO A 392 -12.50 -13.29 -13.33
N LEU A 393 -12.70 -14.43 -12.66
CA LEU A 393 -11.67 -15.47 -12.43
C LEU A 393 -10.90 -15.91 -13.69
N PRO A 394 -11.50 -16.06 -14.89
CA PRO A 394 -10.73 -16.37 -16.09
C PRO A 394 -9.65 -15.33 -16.42
N ALA A 395 -9.89 -14.04 -16.12
CA ALA A 395 -8.90 -12.99 -16.30
C ALA A 395 -7.78 -13.09 -15.24
N ARG A 396 -8.12 -13.42 -13.98
CA ARG A 396 -7.13 -13.75 -12.93
C ARG A 396 -6.20 -14.87 -13.37
N HIS A 397 -6.74 -15.97 -13.88
CA HIS A 397 -5.92 -17.11 -14.31
C HIS A 397 -4.97 -16.74 -15.46
N LYS A 398 -5.40 -15.89 -16.40
CA LYS A 398 -4.54 -15.37 -17.47
C LYS A 398 -3.43 -14.47 -16.92
N ALA A 399 -3.75 -13.57 -15.99
CA ALA A 399 -2.77 -12.70 -15.36
C ALA A 399 -1.71 -13.50 -14.59
N LEU A 400 -2.13 -14.48 -13.79
CA LEU A 400 -1.21 -15.36 -13.03
C LEU A 400 -0.35 -16.23 -13.95
N ARG A 401 -0.92 -16.75 -15.05
CA ARG A 401 -0.12 -17.46 -16.06
C ARG A 401 0.98 -16.58 -16.63
N SER A 402 0.69 -15.31 -16.91
CA SER A 402 1.71 -14.36 -17.38
C SER A 402 2.79 -14.07 -16.34
N VAL A 403 2.49 -14.18 -15.04
CA VAL A 403 3.52 -14.13 -13.99
C VAL A 403 4.46 -15.34 -14.12
N VAL A 404 3.90 -16.55 -14.22
CA VAL A 404 4.68 -17.80 -14.36
C VAL A 404 5.52 -17.80 -15.64
N GLU A 405 4.95 -17.40 -16.77
CA GLU A 405 5.64 -17.29 -18.07
C GLU A 405 6.81 -16.29 -18.01
N TRP A 406 6.68 -15.25 -17.19
CA TRP A 406 7.75 -14.29 -16.97
C TRP A 406 8.83 -14.81 -16.01
N LEU A 407 8.46 -15.56 -14.96
CA LEU A 407 9.40 -16.15 -14.01
C LEU A 407 10.28 -17.23 -14.67
N ALA A 408 9.67 -18.14 -15.43
CA ALA A 408 10.29 -19.35 -15.99
C ALA A 408 11.64 -19.15 -16.69
N PRO A 409 11.82 -18.17 -17.60
CA PRO A 409 13.11 -17.95 -18.24
C PRO A 409 14.15 -17.20 -17.38
N ARG A 410 13.76 -16.65 -16.21
CA ARG A 410 14.59 -15.74 -15.40
C ARG A 410 15.12 -16.35 -14.12
N PHE A 411 14.35 -17.25 -13.51
CA PHE A 411 14.65 -17.76 -12.17
C PHE A 411 14.59 -19.30 -12.14
N PRO A 412 15.48 -19.96 -11.38
CA PRO A 412 15.47 -21.40 -11.26
C PRO A 412 14.23 -21.87 -10.48
N ALA A 413 13.40 -22.68 -11.14
CA ALA A 413 12.36 -23.47 -10.49
C ALA A 413 12.96 -24.73 -9.84
N ALA A 414 12.18 -25.42 -9.00
CA ALA A 414 12.47 -26.78 -8.58
C ALA A 414 12.67 -27.68 -9.82
N PRO A 415 13.62 -28.64 -9.77
CA PRO A 415 13.69 -29.67 -10.79
C PRO A 415 12.33 -30.38 -10.88
N ASN A 416 11.85 -30.65 -12.09
CA ASN A 416 10.67 -31.51 -12.26
C ASN A 416 10.98 -32.85 -11.60
N GLY A 417 10.28 -33.14 -10.50
CA GLY A 417 10.37 -34.40 -9.75
C GLY A 417 9.79 -35.58 -10.52
#